data_AF-A0A1F6NT81-F1
#
_entry.id   AF-A0A1F6NT81-F1
#
_cell.length_a   1.000
_cell.length_b   1.000
_cell.length_c   1.000
_cell.angle_alpha   90.00
_cell.angle_beta   90.00
_cell.angle_gamma   90.00
#
_symmetry.space_group_name_H-M   'P 1'
#
loop_
_entity.id
_entity.type
_entity.pdbx_description
1 polymer ?
#
loop_
_entity_poly.entity_id
_entity_poly.type
_entity_poly.pdbx_seq_one_letter_code
_entity_poly.pdbx_strand_id
1 'polypeptide(L)'
;TAEEVGPYRASIFYAIDRYAHSRKIKQWLEEGNIVIANRYVGSNMGHQGGKIKDPEARKKYFEWNYNLEYNIFEIPKPDVNLILHVTPKISQQLVDKKGEREYIKGKKRDIHEDDLNHLFDAEQAYLQMAKSFPEFYLVECVSEDKMLSPEEIHSQIWDYIQKFI
;
A
#
# COMPACT_ATOMS: atom_id res chain seq x y z
N THR A 1 -0.45 16.30 -15.48
CA THR A 1 -0.96 16.26 -14.09
C THR A 1 -1.10 14.82 -13.63
N ALA A 2 -1.39 14.57 -12.34
CA ALA A 2 -1.60 13.20 -11.83
C ALA A 2 -2.76 12.47 -12.54
N GLU A 3 -3.77 13.22 -13.00
CA GLU A 3 -4.87 12.70 -13.80
C GLU A 3 -4.44 12.27 -15.22
N GLU A 4 -3.59 13.07 -15.89
CA GLU A 4 -3.11 12.75 -17.25
C GLU A 4 -2.26 11.47 -17.31
N VAL A 5 -1.55 11.15 -16.23
CA VAL A 5 -0.79 9.90 -16.14
C VAL A 5 -1.75 8.72 -15.89
N GLY A 6 -2.74 8.89 -15.02
CA GLY A 6 -3.70 7.84 -14.69
C GLY A 6 -3.07 6.66 -13.92
N PRO A 7 -3.89 5.74 -13.40
CA PRO A 7 -3.43 4.66 -12.52
C PRO A 7 -2.51 3.67 -13.25
N TYR A 8 -2.85 3.26 -14.47
CA TYR A 8 -2.10 2.28 -15.24
C TYR A 8 -0.69 2.75 -15.60
N ARG A 9 -0.53 3.98 -16.12
CA ARG A 9 0.80 4.47 -16.53
C ARG A 9 1.69 4.74 -15.31
N ALA A 10 1.11 5.31 -14.25
CA ALA A 10 1.84 5.51 -12.99
C ALA A 10 2.36 4.20 -12.43
N SER A 11 1.53 3.14 -12.45
CA SER A 11 1.93 1.81 -11.99
C SER A 11 3.12 1.23 -12.72
N ILE A 12 3.23 1.44 -14.03
CA ILE A 12 4.35 0.93 -14.83
C ILE A 12 5.68 1.50 -14.34
N PHE A 13 5.76 2.80 -13.99
CA PHE A 13 7.01 3.39 -13.50
C PHE A 13 7.47 2.75 -12.19
N TYR A 14 6.55 2.53 -11.24
CA TYR A 14 6.86 1.83 -9.99
C TYR A 14 7.19 0.35 -10.20
N ALA A 15 6.53 -0.31 -11.17
CA ALA A 15 6.79 -1.70 -11.50
C ALA A 15 8.18 -1.88 -12.13
N ILE A 16 8.61 -0.96 -13.00
CA ILE A 16 9.96 -0.96 -13.59
C ILE A 16 11.03 -0.76 -12.52
N ASP A 17 10.80 0.15 -11.57
CA ASP A 17 11.72 0.34 -10.44
C ASP A 17 11.86 -0.94 -9.60
N ARG A 18 10.74 -1.59 -9.26
CA ARG A 18 10.78 -2.89 -8.55
C ARG A 18 11.45 -3.98 -9.38
N TYR A 19 11.19 -4.03 -10.69
CA TYR A 19 11.84 -4.98 -11.59
C TYR A 19 13.36 -4.81 -11.56
N ALA A 20 13.87 -3.58 -11.61
CA ALA A 20 15.30 -3.30 -11.54
C ALA A 20 15.95 -3.80 -10.23
N HIS A 21 15.20 -3.76 -9.12
CA HIS A 21 15.65 -4.26 -7.82
C HIS A 21 15.38 -5.75 -7.59
N SER A 22 14.54 -6.39 -8.42
CA SER A 22 14.06 -7.76 -8.22
C SER A 22 15.19 -8.79 -8.14
N ARG A 23 16.25 -8.64 -8.94
CA ARG A 23 17.42 -9.53 -8.93
C ARG A 23 18.12 -9.54 -7.57
N LYS A 24 18.25 -8.36 -6.95
CA LYS A 24 18.88 -8.22 -5.63
C LYS A 24 18.02 -8.84 -4.52
N ILE A 25 16.71 -8.68 -4.62
CA ILE A 25 15.76 -9.33 -3.71
C ILE A 25 15.86 -10.86 -3.84
N LYS A 26 15.87 -11.40 -5.08
CA LYS A 26 16.05 -12.84 -5.33
C LYS A 26 17.34 -13.37 -4.70
N GLN A 27 18.45 -12.67 -4.89
CA GLN A 27 19.72 -13.05 -4.29
C GLN A 27 19.64 -13.11 -2.75
N TRP A 28 19.07 -12.09 -2.10
CA TRP A 28 18.94 -12.11 -0.64
C TRP A 28 18.08 -13.27 -0.13
N LEU A 29 17.03 -13.63 -0.87
CA LEU A 29 16.19 -14.79 -0.55
C LEU A 29 16.94 -16.11 -0.74
N GLU A 30 17.72 -16.24 -1.82
CA GLU A 30 18.57 -17.43 -2.08
C GLU A 30 19.66 -17.62 -1.01
N GLU A 31 20.15 -16.53 -0.42
CA GLU A 31 21.09 -16.54 0.71
C GLU A 31 20.43 -16.92 2.04
N GLY A 32 19.10 -17.13 2.07
CA GLY A 32 18.36 -17.53 3.26
C GLY A 32 17.96 -16.37 4.18
N ASN A 33 17.99 -15.12 3.69
CA ASN A 33 17.57 -13.97 4.49
C ASN A 33 16.04 -13.79 4.49
N ILE A 34 15.52 -13.23 5.59
CA ILE A 34 14.17 -12.65 5.63
C ILE A 34 14.24 -11.24 5.06
N VAL A 35 13.52 -10.98 3.96
CA VAL A 35 13.47 -9.66 3.32
C VAL A 35 12.19 -8.93 3.71
N ILE A 36 12.33 -7.77 4.35
CA ILE A 36 11.21 -6.90 4.73
C ILE A 36 11.19 -5.68 3.82
N ALA A 37 10.10 -5.52 3.06
CA ALA A 37 9.90 -4.38 2.17
C ALA A 37 8.88 -3.40 2.76
N ASN A 38 9.28 -2.14 2.96
CA ASN A 38 8.33 -1.06 3.21
C ASN A 38 7.75 -0.60 1.88
N ARG A 39 6.52 -1.05 1.60
CA ARG A 39 5.84 -0.99 0.30
C ARG A 39 6.39 -2.00 -0.70
N TYR A 40 5.48 -2.49 -1.55
CA TYR A 40 5.78 -3.42 -2.63
C TYR A 40 4.66 -3.35 -3.69
N VAL A 41 4.40 -4.44 -4.43
CA VAL A 41 3.34 -4.50 -5.46
C VAL A 41 1.97 -4.07 -4.90
N GLY A 42 1.62 -4.46 -3.68
CA GLY A 42 0.37 -4.06 -3.03
C GLY A 42 0.17 -2.55 -2.92
N SER A 43 1.24 -1.75 -2.89
CA SER A 43 1.13 -0.30 -2.88
C SER A 43 0.69 0.30 -4.21
N ASN A 44 1.02 -0.33 -5.34
CA ASN A 44 0.44 0.06 -6.63
C ASN A 44 -1.06 -0.18 -6.61
N MET A 45 -1.46 -1.39 -6.22
CA MET A 45 -2.86 -1.79 -6.13
C MET A 45 -3.65 -0.83 -5.21
N GLY A 46 -3.19 -0.58 -3.99
CA GLY A 46 -3.89 0.34 -3.07
C GLY A 46 -3.94 1.80 -3.56
N HIS A 47 -2.80 2.43 -3.85
CA HIS A 47 -2.78 3.87 -4.14
C HIS A 47 -3.29 4.23 -5.53
N GLN A 48 -2.93 3.46 -6.56
CA GLN A 48 -3.42 3.74 -7.91
C GLN A 48 -4.83 3.18 -8.10
N GLY A 49 -5.17 2.06 -7.46
CA GLY A 49 -6.53 1.54 -7.44
C GLY A 49 -7.52 2.49 -6.78
N GLY A 50 -7.10 3.26 -5.76
CA GLY A 50 -7.93 4.31 -5.17
C GLY A 50 -8.39 5.37 -6.17
N LYS A 51 -7.61 5.63 -7.23
CA LYS A 51 -8.00 6.56 -8.30
C LYS A 51 -9.12 6.03 -9.19
N ILE A 52 -9.51 4.76 -9.05
CA ILE A 52 -10.56 4.11 -9.83
C ILE A 52 -11.81 3.97 -8.95
N LYS A 53 -12.83 4.78 -9.22
CA LYS A 53 -14.05 4.84 -8.40
C LYS A 53 -14.95 3.61 -8.53
N ASP A 54 -15.05 3.05 -9.73
CA ASP A 54 -15.84 1.85 -9.99
C ASP A 54 -15.15 0.59 -9.42
N PRO A 55 -15.80 -0.17 -8.50
CA PRO A 55 -15.18 -1.33 -7.86
C PRO A 55 -14.81 -2.47 -8.83
N GLU A 56 -15.59 -2.70 -9.89
CA GLU A 56 -15.30 -3.76 -10.86
C GLU A 56 -14.14 -3.37 -11.77
N ALA A 57 -14.08 -2.11 -12.21
CA ALA A 57 -12.93 -1.57 -12.92
C ALA A 57 -11.67 -1.60 -12.05
N ARG A 58 -11.80 -1.31 -10.75
CA ARG A 58 -10.69 -1.40 -9.79
C ARG A 58 -10.19 -2.84 -9.63
N LYS A 59 -11.10 -3.81 -9.58
CA LYS A 59 -10.76 -5.24 -9.56
C LYS A 59 -9.98 -5.66 -10.82
N LYS A 60 -10.44 -5.25 -12.00
CA LYS A 60 -9.71 -5.48 -13.26
C LYS A 60 -8.31 -4.86 -13.25
N TYR A 61 -8.17 -3.67 -12.66
CA TYR A 61 -6.88 -3.03 -12.46
C TYR A 61 -5.98 -3.82 -11.51
N PHE A 62 -6.52 -4.36 -10.41
CA PHE A 62 -5.76 -5.22 -9.50
C PHE A 62 -5.23 -6.47 -10.19
N GLU A 63 -6.08 -7.17 -10.95
CA GLU A 63 -5.70 -8.35 -11.73
C GLU A 63 -4.63 -8.02 -12.77
N TRP A 64 -4.79 -6.89 -13.46
CA TRP A 64 -3.79 -6.40 -14.41
C TRP A 64 -2.44 -6.09 -13.73
N ASN A 65 -2.44 -5.35 -12.62
CA ASN A 65 -1.22 -4.99 -11.92
C ASN A 65 -0.52 -6.22 -11.34
N TYR A 66 -1.29 -7.15 -10.79
CA TYR A 66 -0.79 -8.43 -10.30
C TYR A 66 -0.10 -9.22 -11.41
N ASN A 67 -0.74 -9.34 -12.58
CA ASN A 67 -0.18 -10.05 -13.71
C ASN A 67 1.07 -9.35 -14.27
N LEU A 68 1.03 -8.03 -14.41
CA LEU A 68 2.17 -7.24 -14.88
C LEU A 68 3.39 -7.47 -13.98
N GLU A 69 3.24 -7.31 -12.68
CA GLU A 69 4.38 -7.28 -11.78
C GLU A 69 4.89 -8.67 -11.43
N TYR A 70 4.00 -9.61 -11.11
CA TYR A 70 4.42 -10.93 -10.66
C TYR A 70 4.61 -11.94 -11.79
N ASN A 71 3.85 -11.86 -12.89
CA ASN A 71 3.95 -12.85 -13.96
C ASN A 71 4.77 -12.36 -15.15
N ILE A 72 4.65 -11.09 -15.54
CA ILE A 72 5.41 -10.53 -16.68
C ILE A 72 6.81 -10.07 -16.23
N PHE A 73 6.89 -9.28 -15.16
CA PHE A 73 8.17 -8.80 -14.62
C PHE A 73 8.82 -9.78 -13.65
N GLU A 74 8.14 -10.86 -13.28
CA GLU A 74 8.66 -11.92 -12.40
C GLU A 74 9.30 -11.37 -11.12
N ILE A 75 8.70 -10.28 -10.59
CA ILE A 75 9.06 -9.73 -9.29
C ILE A 75 8.76 -10.80 -8.23
N PRO A 76 9.67 -11.09 -7.28
CA PRO A 76 9.44 -12.11 -6.26
C PRO A 76 8.13 -11.87 -5.50
N LYS A 77 7.27 -12.88 -5.41
CA LYS A 77 6.03 -12.81 -4.62
C LYS A 77 6.39 -12.90 -3.13
N PRO A 78 5.86 -12.02 -2.26
CA PRO A 78 6.02 -12.16 -0.82
C PRO A 78 5.24 -13.35 -0.29
N ASP A 79 5.79 -14.05 0.70
CA ASP A 79 5.04 -15.06 1.47
C ASP A 79 3.90 -14.42 2.29
N VAL A 80 4.13 -13.18 2.72
CA VAL A 80 3.20 -12.39 3.53
C VAL A 80 3.12 -10.97 3.02
N ASN A 81 1.90 -10.46 2.80
CA ASN A 81 1.64 -9.03 2.65
C ASN A 81 0.83 -8.53 3.85
N LEU A 82 1.36 -7.56 4.59
CA LEU A 82 0.67 -6.92 5.72
C LEU A 82 0.16 -5.54 5.29
N ILE A 83 -1.14 -5.31 5.45
CA ILE A 83 -1.77 -4.00 5.32
C ILE A 83 -2.03 -3.48 6.73
N LEU A 84 -1.25 -2.50 7.17
CA LEU A 84 -1.48 -1.81 8.44
C LEU A 84 -2.61 -0.79 8.23
N HIS A 85 -3.81 -1.16 8.64
CA HIS A 85 -5.00 -0.37 8.41
C HIS A 85 -5.15 0.73 9.45
N VAL A 86 -5.25 1.96 8.97
CA VAL A 86 -5.51 3.16 9.78
C VAL A 86 -6.54 4.00 9.04
N THR A 87 -7.55 4.49 9.75
CA THR A 87 -8.59 5.32 9.14
C THR A 87 -8.00 6.60 8.52
N PRO A 88 -8.59 7.14 7.43
CA PRO A 88 -8.12 8.35 6.76
C PRO A 88 -7.97 9.54 7.72
N LYS A 89 -8.93 9.68 8.66
CA LYS A 89 -8.93 10.74 9.67
C LYS A 89 -7.68 10.68 10.56
N ILE A 90 -7.34 9.50 11.07
CA ILE A 90 -6.17 9.33 11.92
C ILE A 90 -4.89 9.46 11.09
N SER A 91 -4.87 8.91 9.87
CA SER A 91 -3.75 9.05 8.94
C SER A 91 -3.41 10.51 8.67
N GLN A 92 -4.41 11.35 8.41
CA GLN A 92 -4.22 12.80 8.23
C GLN A 92 -3.62 13.45 9.48
N GLN A 93 -4.16 13.15 10.67
CA GLN A 93 -3.63 13.67 11.93
C GLN A 93 -2.16 13.30 12.16
N LEU A 94 -1.76 12.08 11.77
CA LEU A 94 -0.37 11.61 11.88
C LEU A 94 0.56 12.33 10.89
N VAL A 95 0.07 12.64 9.68
CA VAL A 95 0.81 13.43 8.69
C VAL A 95 0.98 14.87 9.17
N ASP A 96 -0.07 15.49 9.67
CA ASP A 96 -0.05 16.88 10.16
C ASP A 96 0.93 17.06 11.35
N LYS A 97 1.08 16.03 12.19
CA LYS A 97 2.05 16.01 13.30
C LYS A 97 3.52 15.95 12.86
N LYS A 98 3.82 15.49 11.64
CA LYS A 98 5.20 15.38 11.12
C LYS A 98 5.78 16.71 10.64
N GLY A 99 5.03 17.82 10.76
CA GLY A 99 5.45 19.16 10.36
C GLY A 99 5.18 19.47 8.89
N GLU A 100 5.10 20.76 8.54
CA GLU A 100 4.94 21.20 7.16
C GLU A 100 6.14 20.75 6.32
N ARG A 101 5.90 19.98 5.25
CA ARG A 101 6.90 19.81 4.20
C ARG A 101 7.10 21.18 3.54
N GLU A 102 8.35 21.66 3.46
CA GLU A 102 8.73 23.01 3.02
C GLU A 102 8.14 23.49 1.67
N TYR A 103 7.59 22.58 0.87
CA TYR A 103 7.04 22.87 -0.46
C TYR A 103 5.56 23.31 -0.46
N ILE A 104 4.82 23.25 0.67
CA ILE A 104 3.39 23.58 0.71
C ILE A 104 3.17 24.97 1.33
N LYS A 105 3.52 26.02 0.58
CA LYS A 105 3.15 27.40 0.93
C LYS A 105 1.76 27.76 0.39
N GLY A 106 0.76 27.88 1.27
CA GLY A 106 -0.36 28.82 1.07
C GLY A 106 -1.74 28.33 0.62
N LYS A 107 -2.01 27.03 0.45
CA LYS A 107 -3.35 26.50 0.09
C LYS A 107 -3.84 25.37 1.02
N LYS A 108 -3.76 25.57 2.33
CA LYS A 108 -4.00 24.49 3.31
C LYS A 108 -5.35 23.79 3.17
N ARG A 109 -6.47 24.51 3.05
CA ARG A 109 -7.82 23.91 3.20
C ARG A 109 -8.18 22.95 2.07
N ASP A 110 -8.07 23.38 0.81
CA ASP A 110 -8.37 22.53 -0.35
C ASP A 110 -7.41 21.34 -0.45
N ILE A 111 -6.13 21.55 -0.13
CA ILE A 111 -5.12 20.47 -0.09
C ILE A 111 -5.48 19.44 0.98
N HIS A 112 -5.95 19.86 2.15
CA HIS A 112 -6.38 18.94 3.21
C HIS A 112 -7.62 18.12 2.81
N GLU A 113 -8.59 18.71 2.10
CA GLU A 113 -9.77 17.99 1.61
C GLU A 113 -9.42 17.02 0.47
N ASP A 114 -8.55 17.42 -0.46
CA ASP A 114 -8.04 16.56 -1.52
C ASP A 114 -7.21 15.39 -0.97
N ASP A 115 -6.38 15.64 0.05
CA ASP A 115 -5.58 14.61 0.73
C ASP A 115 -6.48 13.61 1.47
N LEU A 116 -7.50 14.10 2.19
CA LEU A 116 -8.48 13.24 2.87
C LEU A 116 -9.27 12.36 1.89
N ASN A 117 -9.75 12.92 0.78
CA ASN A 117 -10.44 12.15 -0.26
C ASN A 117 -9.50 11.11 -0.88
N HIS A 118 -8.24 11.48 -1.12
CA HIS A 118 -7.24 10.55 -1.63
C HIS A 118 -6.93 9.40 -0.64
N LEU A 119 -6.83 9.72 0.65
CA LEU A 119 -6.60 8.73 1.72
C LEU A 119 -7.81 7.78 1.85
N PHE A 120 -9.03 8.31 1.78
CA PHE A 120 -10.25 7.52 1.79
C PHE A 120 -10.31 6.58 0.58
N ASP A 121 -10.05 7.08 -0.61
CA ASP A 121 -10.02 6.27 -1.83
C ASP A 121 -8.97 5.15 -1.77
N ALA A 122 -7.78 5.46 -1.25
CA ALA A 122 -6.72 4.49 -1.05
C ALA A 122 -7.12 3.42 -0.02
N GLU A 123 -7.71 3.82 1.11
CA GLU A 123 -8.26 2.90 2.12
C GLU A 123 -9.25 1.93 1.47
N GLN A 124 -10.24 2.44 0.73
CA GLN A 124 -11.23 1.60 0.05
C GLN A 124 -10.60 0.62 -0.93
N ALA A 125 -9.53 1.02 -1.63
CA ALA A 125 -8.79 0.13 -2.51
C ALA A 125 -8.02 -0.96 -1.75
N TYR A 126 -7.35 -0.62 -0.64
CA TYR A 126 -6.66 -1.61 0.20
C TYR A 126 -7.65 -2.60 0.84
N LEU A 127 -8.80 -2.13 1.33
CA LEU A 127 -9.84 -2.99 1.90
C LEU A 127 -10.44 -3.92 0.84
N GLN A 128 -10.67 -3.43 -0.37
CA GLN A 128 -11.14 -4.28 -1.48
C GLN A 128 -10.06 -5.30 -1.90
N MET A 129 -8.79 -4.89 -1.93
CA MET A 129 -7.66 -5.78 -2.24
C MET A 129 -7.56 -6.91 -1.22
N ALA A 130 -7.62 -6.61 0.08
CA ALA A 130 -7.58 -7.62 1.15
C ALA A 130 -8.72 -8.65 1.04
N LYS A 131 -9.90 -8.23 0.57
CA LYS A 131 -11.03 -9.14 0.29
C LYS A 131 -10.86 -9.98 -0.97
N SER A 132 -10.11 -9.47 -1.95
CA SER A 132 -9.98 -10.09 -3.28
C SER A 132 -8.78 -11.03 -3.40
N PHE A 133 -7.74 -10.81 -2.58
CA PHE A 133 -6.46 -11.52 -2.65
C PHE A 133 -6.09 -12.04 -1.25
N PRO A 134 -6.27 -13.34 -0.98
CA PRO A 134 -6.07 -13.93 0.35
C PRO A 134 -4.66 -13.77 0.93
N GLU A 135 -3.64 -13.51 0.10
CA GLU A 135 -2.26 -13.27 0.54
C GLU A 135 -2.05 -11.89 1.19
N PHE A 136 -3.04 -10.99 1.12
CA PHE A 136 -3.01 -9.68 1.77
C PHE A 136 -3.76 -9.73 3.10
N TYR A 137 -3.00 -9.73 4.18
CA TYR A 137 -3.53 -9.74 5.53
C TYR A 137 -3.71 -8.31 6.06
N LEU A 138 -4.93 -7.98 6.45
CA LEU A 138 -5.27 -6.70 7.07
C LEU A 138 -4.99 -6.77 8.58
N VAL A 139 -4.13 -5.88 9.06
CA VAL A 139 -3.86 -5.67 10.49
C VAL A 139 -4.58 -4.40 10.91
N GLU A 140 -5.62 -4.52 11.72
CA GLU A 140 -6.35 -3.37 12.23
C GLU A 140 -5.51 -2.66 13.30
N CYS A 141 -5.12 -1.41 13.02
CA CYS A 141 -4.29 -0.60 13.91
C CYS A 141 -5.11 0.43 14.69
N VAL A 142 -6.44 0.44 14.52
CA VAL A 142 -7.35 1.39 15.16
C VAL A 142 -8.43 0.64 15.95
N SER A 143 -8.66 1.06 17.19
CA SER A 143 -9.79 0.62 18.01
C SER A 143 -10.44 1.84 18.67
N GLU A 144 -11.78 1.89 18.68
CA GLU A 144 -12.55 3.01 19.27
C GLU A 144 -12.07 4.40 18.80
N ASP A 145 -11.81 4.55 17.50
CA ASP A 145 -11.27 5.77 16.87
C ASP A 145 -9.90 6.24 17.40
N LYS A 146 -9.12 5.34 18.01
CA LYS A 146 -7.78 5.61 18.52
C LYS A 146 -6.77 4.64 17.91
N MET A 147 -5.56 5.14 17.67
CA MET A 147 -4.43 4.28 17.34
C MET A 147 -4.16 3.32 18.49
N LEU A 148 -4.01 2.05 18.16
CA LEU A 148 -3.40 1.07 19.04
C LEU A 148 -1.93 1.44 19.30
N SER A 149 -1.39 0.97 20.42
CA SER A 149 0.03 1.12 20.73
C SER A 149 0.90 0.31 19.75
N PRO A 150 2.16 0.72 19.53
CA PRO A 150 3.12 -0.09 18.77
C PRO A 150 3.25 -1.53 19.28
N GLU A 151 3.14 -1.74 20.60
CA GLU A 151 3.23 -3.04 21.25
C GLU A 151 2.02 -3.95 20.92
N GLU A 152 0.81 -3.38 20.92
CA GLU A 152 -0.40 -4.10 20.50
C GLU A 152 -0.35 -4.47 19.01
N ILE A 153 0.05 -3.53 18.15
CA ILE A 153 0.20 -3.78 16.71
C ILE A 153 1.29 -4.82 16.45
N HIS A 154 2.42 -4.72 17.15
CA HIS A 154 3.51 -5.70 17.09
C HIS A 154 3.02 -7.10 17.45
N SER A 155 2.24 -7.22 18.54
CA SER A 155 1.70 -8.51 18.98
C SER A 155 0.78 -9.12 17.92
N GLN A 156 -0.13 -8.34 17.34
CA GLN A 156 -1.00 -8.79 16.24
C GLN A 156 -0.21 -9.25 15.00
N ILE A 157 0.83 -8.50 14.63
CA ILE A 157 1.70 -8.87 13.51
C ILE A 157 2.41 -10.17 13.82
N TRP A 158 3.04 -10.29 15.00
CA TRP A 158 3.78 -11.46 15.44
C TRP A 158 2.91 -12.72 15.45
N ASP A 159 1.69 -12.60 16.00
CA ASP A 159 0.72 -13.69 16.05
C ASP A 159 0.40 -14.26 14.66
N TYR A 160 0.38 -13.40 13.65
CA TYR A 160 0.16 -13.80 12.26
C TYR A 160 1.43 -14.34 11.59
N ILE A 161 2.59 -13.68 11.74
CA ILE A 161 3.79 -14.03 10.96
C ILE A 161 4.54 -15.25 11.50
N GLN A 162 4.39 -15.59 12.77
CA GLN A 162 5.10 -16.72 13.39
C GLN A 162 4.82 -18.08 12.73
N LYS A 163 3.73 -18.22 11.97
CA LYS A 163 3.41 -19.45 11.22
C LYS A 163 4.22 -19.62 9.93
N PHE A 164 4.97 -18.59 9.52
CA PHE A 164 5.79 -18.57 8.31
C PHE A 164 7.30 -18.60 8.61
N ILE A 165 7.69 -18.54 9.89
CA ILE A 165 9.08 -18.47 10.36
C ILE A 165 9.44 -19.78 11.05
#